data_AF-A0A3D2TJY4-F1
#
_entry.id   AF-A0A3D2TJY4-F1
#
_cell.length_a   1.000
_cell.length_b   1.000
_cell.length_c   1.000
_cell.angle_alpha   90.00
_cell.angle_beta   90.00
_cell.angle_gamma   90.00
#
_symmetry.space_group_name_H-M   'P 1'
#
loop_
_entity.id
_entity.type
_entity.pdbx_description
1 polymer ?
#
loop_
_entity_poly.entity_id
_entity_poly.type
_entity_poly.pdbx_seq_one_letter_code
_entity_poly.pdbx_strand_id
1 'polypeptide(L)'
;MGGDVLSQSEVENLLSAMDSEPAVAEVTSDSLGVRPGEKITAYDFKRPERVGKEQMRALQTMHEGFGRNFGAALSALLRTI
;
A
#
# COMPACT_ATOMS: atom_id res chain seq x y z
N MET A 1 22.84 -37.74 -11.66
CA MET A 1 22.44 -36.32 -11.63
C MET A 1 21.93 -35.96 -13.01
N GLY A 2 20.62 -36.06 -13.23
CA GLY A 2 20.02 -35.90 -14.56
C GLY A 2 18.51 -35.66 -14.46
N GLY A 3 18.12 -34.79 -13.54
CA GLY A 3 16.73 -34.56 -13.18
C GLY A 3 16.36 -33.09 -13.26
N ASP A 4 16.59 -32.46 -14.42
CA ASP A 4 15.92 -31.20 -14.81
C ASP A 4 16.14 -30.94 -16.31
N VAL A 5 15.92 -31.97 -17.15
CA VAL A 5 15.81 -31.77 -18.60
C VAL A 5 14.33 -31.79 -18.92
N LEU A 6 13.77 -30.61 -19.16
CA LEU A 6 12.38 -30.46 -19.57
C LEU A 6 12.15 -31.21 -20.89
N SER A 7 11.02 -31.89 -21.00
CA SER A 7 10.58 -32.47 -22.26
C SER A 7 10.25 -31.35 -23.26
N GLN A 8 10.40 -31.64 -24.55
CA GLN A 8 10.16 -30.65 -25.61
C GLN A 8 8.74 -30.04 -25.54
N SER A 9 7.76 -30.84 -25.12
CA SER A 9 6.39 -30.39 -24.86
C SER A 9 6.26 -29.41 -23.70
N GLU A 10 7.04 -29.58 -22.63
CA GLU A 10 7.03 -28.65 -21.49
C GLU A 10 7.69 -27.31 -21.86
N VAL A 11 8.74 -27.35 -22.69
CA VAL A 11 9.38 -26.16 -23.24
C VAL A 11 8.41 -25.38 -24.14
N GLU A 12 7.69 -26.06 -25.03
CA GLU A 12 6.70 -25.44 -25.91
C GLU A 12 5.52 -24.84 -25.12
N ASN A 13 5.06 -25.53 -24.07
CA ASN A 13 4.01 -25.01 -23.19
C ASN A 13 4.46 -23.75 -22.42
N LEU A 14 5.70 -23.73 -21.91
CA LEU A 14 6.23 -22.56 -21.22
C LEU A 14 6.44 -21.38 -22.16
N LEU A 15 6.94 -21.64 -23.37
CA LEU A 15 7.14 -20.59 -24.37
C LEU A 15 5.80 -20.01 -24.83
N SER A 16 4.78 -20.84 -25.04
CA SER A 16 3.43 -20.38 -25.36
C SER A 16 2.77 -19.58 -24.22
N ALA A 17 3.05 -19.94 -22.97
CA ALA A 17 2.57 -19.20 -21.80
C ALA A 17 3.30 -17.87 -21.60
N MET A 18 4.54 -17.73 -22.10
CA MET A 18 5.31 -16.48 -22.07
C MET A 18 5.01 -15.54 -23.26
N ASP A 19 4.73 -16.10 -24.45
CA ASP A 19 4.34 -15.34 -25.65
C ASP A 19 2.88 -14.87 -25.58
N SER A 20 2.06 -15.54 -24.75
CA SER A 20 0.92 -14.86 -24.16
C SER A 20 1.50 -13.75 -23.30
N GLU A 21 1.37 -12.49 -23.75
CA GLU A 21 1.79 -11.31 -22.98
C GLU A 21 1.47 -11.53 -21.50
N PRO A 22 2.21 -10.91 -20.55
CA PRO A 22 1.76 -10.86 -19.18
C PRO A 22 0.42 -10.14 -19.17
N ALA A 23 -0.66 -10.90 -19.37
CA ALA A 23 -1.93 -10.68 -18.76
C ALA A 23 -1.56 -10.69 -17.30
N VAL A 24 -1.22 -9.49 -16.82
CA VAL A 24 -1.46 -9.02 -15.47
C VAL A 24 -2.74 -9.74 -15.13
N ALA A 25 -2.63 -10.83 -14.36
CA ALA A 25 -3.76 -11.69 -14.14
C ALA A 25 -4.83 -10.74 -13.64
N GLU A 26 -5.85 -10.47 -14.45
CA GLU A 26 -6.96 -9.67 -13.99
C GLU A 26 -7.59 -10.58 -12.95
N VAL A 27 -7.16 -10.37 -11.71
CA VAL A 27 -7.71 -11.02 -10.55
C VAL A 27 -9.13 -10.48 -10.51
N THR A 28 -10.02 -11.17 -11.21
CA THR A 28 -11.44 -10.89 -11.23
C THR A 28 -11.87 -10.81 -9.77
N SER A 29 -12.54 -9.73 -9.40
CA SER A 29 -12.96 -9.41 -8.04
C SER A 29 -13.68 -10.55 -7.30
N ASP A 30 -14.17 -11.55 -8.02
CA ASP A 30 -14.76 -12.78 -7.51
C ASP A 30 -13.79 -13.68 -6.72
N SER A 31 -12.48 -13.68 -7.01
CA SER A 31 -11.52 -14.56 -6.31
C SER A 31 -10.96 -13.98 -5.01
N LEU A 32 -11.17 -12.68 -4.77
CA LEU A 32 -10.64 -11.94 -3.61
C LEU A 32 -11.68 -11.66 -2.52
N GLY A 33 -12.93 -12.14 -2.67
CA GLY A 33 -13.99 -11.88 -1.69
C GLY A 33 -14.37 -10.40 -1.58
N VAL A 34 -14.15 -9.62 -2.64
CA VAL A 34 -14.42 -8.18 -2.67
C VAL A 34 -15.94 -7.99 -2.74
N ARG A 35 -16.49 -7.31 -1.74
CA ARG A 35 -17.94 -7.05 -1.70
C ARG A 35 -18.31 -6.04 -2.79
N PRO A 36 -19.48 -6.19 -3.45
CA PRO A 36 -19.93 -5.23 -4.45
C PRO A 36 -20.04 -3.83 -3.81
N GLY A 37 -19.17 -2.90 -4.25
CA GLY A 37 -19.06 -1.53 -3.73
C GLY A 37 -17.71 -1.19 -3.08
N GLU A 38 -16.83 -2.16 -2.88
CA GLU A 38 -15.51 -1.92 -2.31
C GLU A 38 -14.55 -1.37 -3.37
N LYS A 39 -14.09 -0.12 -3.18
CA LYS A 39 -13.18 0.56 -4.10
C LYS A 39 -11.77 -0.02 -3.97
N ILE A 40 -11.42 -0.90 -4.90
CA ILE A 40 -10.05 -1.40 -5.04
C ILE A 40 -9.17 -0.24 -5.55
N THR A 41 -8.14 0.13 -4.79
CA THR A 41 -7.19 1.18 -5.18
C THR A 41 -5.82 0.55 -5.42
N ALA A 42 -5.23 0.79 -6.59
CA ALA A 42 -3.89 0.28 -6.92
C ALA A 42 -2.85 0.84 -5.93
N TYR A 43 -2.07 -0.04 -5.30
CA TYR A 43 -1.07 0.34 -4.31
C TYR A 43 0.32 0.41 -4.95
N ASP A 44 0.95 1.59 -4.94
CA ASP A 44 2.30 1.79 -5.47
C ASP A 44 3.36 1.45 -4.41
N PHE A 45 3.90 0.24 -4.50
CA PHE A 45 4.96 -0.25 -3.61
C PHE A 45 6.31 0.47 -3.76
N LYS A 46 6.51 1.31 -4.81
CA LYS A 46 7.76 2.06 -4.99
C LYS A 46 7.89 3.26 -4.06
N ARG A 47 6.78 3.71 -3.44
CA ARG A 47 6.76 4.83 -2.50
C ARG A 47 6.16 4.37 -1.17
N PRO A 48 6.96 3.81 -0.25
CA PRO A 48 6.47 3.21 1.01
C PRO A 48 5.90 4.22 2.03
N GLU A 49 5.76 5.50 1.67
CA GLU A 49 5.21 6.52 2.55
C GLU A 49 3.68 6.45 2.50
N ARG A 50 3.12 5.57 3.36
CA ARG A 50 1.67 5.34 3.56
C ARG A 50 0.90 6.61 3.95
N VAL A 51 1.62 7.70 4.25
CA VAL A 51 1.06 9.00 4.62
C VAL A 51 1.43 10.01 3.54
N GLY A 52 0.43 10.52 2.83
CA GLY A 52 0.63 11.51 1.79
C GLY A 52 1.14 12.84 2.35
N LYS A 53 1.82 13.64 1.52
CA LYS A 53 2.34 14.96 1.93
C LYS A 53 1.27 15.88 2.53
N GLU A 54 0.05 15.82 2.00
CA GLU A 54 -1.08 16.59 2.51
C GLU A 54 -1.53 16.10 3.90
N GLN A 55 -1.50 14.79 4.15
CA GLN A 55 -1.81 14.21 5.45
C GLN A 55 -0.75 14.61 6.50
N MET A 56 0.52 14.65 6.12
CA MET A 56 1.60 15.17 6.97
C MET A 56 1.39 16.65 7.31
N ARG A 57 0.96 17.45 6.33
CA ARG A 57 0.67 18.87 6.53
C ARG A 57 -0.52 19.07 7.46
N ALA A 58 -1.58 18.27 7.30
CA ALA A 58 -2.74 18.28 8.20
C ALA A 58 -2.35 17.93 9.65
N LEU A 59 -1.48 16.92 9.82
CA LEU A 59 -0.95 16.55 11.14
C LEU A 59 -0.15 17.69 11.77
N GLN A 60 0.67 18.38 10.99
CA GLN A 60 1.45 19.53 11.46
C GLN A 60 0.55 20.67 11.95
N THR A 61 -0.47 21.05 11.17
CA THR A 61 -1.42 22.11 11.55
C THR A 61 -2.18 21.74 12.82
N MET A 62 -2.58 20.48 12.99
CA MET A 62 -3.23 20.01 14.21
C MET A 62 -2.31 20.13 15.44
N HIS A 63 -1.04 19.74 15.30
CA HIS A 63 -0.08 19.79 16.41
C HIS A 63 0.34 21.22 16.78
N GLU A 64 0.37 22.16 15.84
CA GLU A 64 0.60 23.57 16.17
C GLU A 64 -0.50 24.13 17.09
N GLY A 65 -1.77 23.85 16.78
CA GLY A 65 -2.89 24.27 17.62
C GLY A 65 -2.84 23.64 19.02
N PHE A 66 -2.55 22.33 19.08
CA PHE A 66 -2.36 21.61 20.34
C PHE A 66 -1.23 22.24 21.18
N GLY A 67 -0.05 22.45 20.59
CA GLY A 67 1.12 22.96 21.30
C GLY A 67 0.89 24.35 21.92
N ARG A 68 0.20 25.25 21.22
CA ARG A 68 -0.16 26.57 21.76
C ARG A 68 -1.07 26.46 22.98
N ASN A 69 -2.14 25.67 22.88
CA ASN A 69 -3.12 25.50 23.95
C ASN A 69 -2.51 24.75 25.15
N PHE A 70 -1.75 23.70 24.88
CA PHE A 70 -1.06 22.91 25.90
C PHE A 70 -0.02 23.74 26.65
N GLY A 71 0.77 24.56 25.95
CA GLY A 71 1.74 25.45 26.58
C GLY A 71 1.09 26.49 27.50
N ALA A 72 -0.04 27.08 27.08
CA ALA A 72 -0.80 28.01 27.91
C ALA A 72 -1.37 27.32 29.16
N ALA A 73 -1.98 26.13 29.00
CA ALA A 73 -2.53 25.35 30.10
C ALA A 73 -1.45 24.91 31.10
N LEU A 74 -0.32 24.41 30.61
CA LEU A 74 0.81 23.98 31.44
C LEU A 74 1.42 25.17 32.20
N SER A 75 1.53 26.33 31.57
CA SER A 75 2.02 27.56 32.21
C SER A 75 1.09 28.02 33.34
N ALA A 76 -0.22 27.89 33.17
CA ALA A 76 -1.19 28.19 34.23
C ALA A 76 -1.07 27.18 35.37
N LEU A 77 -1.00 25.88 35.07
CA LEU A 77 -0.85 24.81 36.05
C LEU A 77 0.40 25.00 36.93
N LEU A 78 1.56 25.24 36.32
CA LEU A 78 2.82 25.41 37.06
C LEU A 78 2.86 26.69 37.90
N ARG A 79 1.98 27.66 37.63
CA ARG A 79 1.84 28.86 38.47
C ARG A 79 0.93 28.64 39.67
N THR A 80 0.09 27.60 39.62
CA THR A 80 -0.84 27.26 40.71
C THR A 80 -0.29 26.26 41.73
N ILE A 81 0.84 25.62 41.43
CA ILE A 81 1.58 24.71 42.31
C ILE A 81 2.73 25.49 42.96
#